data_AF-A0A5S4ZQ04-F1
#
_entry.id   AF-A0A5S4ZQ04-F1
#
_cell.length_a   1.000
_cell.length_b   1.000
_cell.length_c   1.000
_cell.angle_alpha   90.00
_cell.angle_beta   90.00
_cell.angle_gamma   90.00
#
_symmetry.space_group_name_H-M   'P 1'
#
loop_
_entity.id
_entity.type
_entity.pdbx_description
1 polymer ?
#
loop_
_entity_poly.entity_id
_entity_poly.type
_entity_poly.pdbx_seq_one_letter_code
_entity_poly.pdbx_strand_id
1 'polypeptide(L)'
;MKKAQVILAGLLLVSLVFIYQTLGQESRVSANNTADPGTNVLYIPLDNRPVNYQNALELARLAGFNPVFPTQEQLAGNGELNTWLTGQIPHYGAAVLSLDMLLYGGLVDSRKHNLTMDEIAKRVNLIKSIKKDDHLVYAFISIMRAPMANTPHTMPDYYNTYGAKIFKYGQLMDKDRLGIIEPAEAKRLSELTSEIPGEYLKDFTARRDKNYQATVQVLKLVQQGYIDRLVISKDDTAPYGFTRMEAERLTRLVQRYNIAGKVEFLAGTDECGQLLLAAMANKLGAGVGDRALRVYVDYACRELAGDIPLYEDVPLQENILLHIKAIGAELTALPGKADLVLAVHNGPGSGEPQQQDAYEVTEARQQFIERIKNYNARGTSVAIADVNRPNMADAGFMQTLNTHYDLSQLAGYSGWNTAGNSVGLALSQGIIATGHTGAGDPGFAEKQRDIILKCLLEDWGYQAITRPVIREKVPVEQQTLMTDPQLEQQTTAEIARMLNDFADRNLREDFGNVEVTEVNLPWHRLFDIDFEVQT
;
A
#
# COMPACT_ATOMS: atom_id res chain seq x y z
N MET A 1 -37.35 -52.75 -19.17
CA MET A 1 -37.40 -51.38 -18.58
C MET A 1 -36.06 -51.06 -17.90
N LYS A 2 -35.01 -50.90 -18.70
CA LYS A 2 -33.59 -50.78 -18.26
C LYS A 2 -32.92 -49.51 -18.82
N LYS A 3 -33.63 -48.38 -18.85
CA LYS A 3 -33.09 -47.06 -19.25
C LYS A 3 -33.37 -45.93 -18.25
N ALA A 4 -34.01 -46.21 -17.11
CA ALA A 4 -34.33 -45.20 -16.09
C ALA A 4 -33.42 -45.25 -14.84
N GLN A 5 -32.59 -46.28 -14.67
CA GLN A 5 -31.73 -46.43 -13.48
C GLN A 5 -30.27 -45.97 -13.67
N VAL A 6 -29.85 -45.63 -14.89
CA VAL A 6 -28.48 -45.13 -15.16
C VAL A 6 -28.38 -43.60 -15.07
N ILE A 7 -29.50 -42.88 -15.22
CA ILE A 7 -29.52 -41.41 -15.17
C ILE A 7 -29.57 -40.90 -13.72
N LEU A 8 -30.11 -41.69 -12.77
CA LEU A 8 -30.20 -41.29 -11.36
C LEU A 8 -28.87 -41.43 -10.60
N ALA A 9 -27.97 -42.33 -11.05
CA ALA A 9 -26.64 -42.49 -10.45
C ALA A 9 -25.63 -41.42 -10.92
N GLY A 10 -25.80 -40.87 -12.13
CA GLY A 10 -24.96 -39.78 -12.64
C GLY A 10 -25.28 -38.41 -12.02
N LEU A 11 -26.54 -38.15 -11.69
CA LEU A 11 -26.97 -36.88 -11.08
C LEU A 11 -26.63 -36.76 -9.59
N LEU A 12 -26.54 -37.89 -8.88
CA LEU A 12 -26.12 -37.94 -7.47
C LEU A 12 -24.60 -37.82 -7.28
N LEU A 13 -23.79 -38.22 -8.26
CA LEU A 13 -22.33 -38.01 -8.21
C LEU A 13 -21.93 -36.56 -8.55
N VAL A 14 -22.65 -35.91 -9.47
CA VAL A 14 -22.37 -34.51 -9.86
C VAL A 14 -22.77 -33.52 -8.76
N SER A 15 -23.79 -33.84 -7.96
CA SER A 15 -24.17 -33.02 -6.80
C SER A 15 -23.26 -33.22 -5.58
N LEU A 16 -22.62 -34.39 -5.43
CA LEU A 16 -21.61 -34.62 -4.38
C LEU A 16 -20.23 -34.01 -4.69
N VAL A 17 -19.85 -33.90 -5.97
CA VAL A 17 -18.62 -33.21 -6.40
C VAL A 17 -18.75 -31.68 -6.28
N PHE A 18 -19.95 -31.12 -6.54
CA PHE A 18 -20.20 -29.69 -6.32
C PHE A 18 -20.27 -29.29 -4.83
N ILE A 19 -20.66 -30.21 -3.95
CA ILE A 19 -20.64 -29.97 -2.49
C ILE A 19 -19.20 -30.09 -1.93
N TYR A 20 -18.33 -30.89 -2.55
CA TYR A 20 -16.92 -30.97 -2.12
C TYR A 20 -16.03 -29.83 -2.66
N GLN A 21 -16.39 -29.19 -3.78
CA GLN A 21 -15.68 -28.01 -4.29
C GLN A 21 -16.14 -26.68 -3.65
N THR A 22 -17.19 -26.69 -2.84
CA THR A 22 -17.66 -25.52 -2.07
C THR A 22 -17.33 -25.61 -0.57
N LEU A 23 -16.56 -26.64 -0.16
CA LEU A 23 -16.11 -26.86 1.23
C LEU A 23 -14.57 -26.85 1.36
N GLY A 24 -13.88 -26.21 0.42
CA GLY A 24 -12.45 -25.89 0.53
C GLY A 24 -12.26 -24.54 1.22
N GLN A 25 -11.97 -24.58 2.51
CA GLN A 25 -11.37 -23.51 3.32
C GLN A 25 -12.02 -22.11 3.29
N GLU A 26 -13.31 -22.02 3.63
CA GLU A 26 -13.69 -20.95 4.55
C GLU A 26 -13.24 -21.38 5.95
N SER A 27 -12.11 -20.85 6.40
CA SER A 27 -11.75 -20.88 7.81
C SER A 27 -12.87 -20.21 8.61
N ARG A 28 -13.74 -21.05 9.17
CA ARG A 28 -14.70 -20.65 10.21
C ARG A 28 -13.93 -20.13 11.41
N VAL A 29 -13.55 -18.86 11.38
CA VAL A 29 -13.36 -18.08 12.60
C VAL A 29 -14.77 -17.90 13.16
N SER A 30 -15.16 -18.82 14.03
CA SER A 30 -16.35 -18.62 14.85
C SER A 30 -16.12 -17.34 15.66
N ALA A 31 -16.92 -16.32 15.37
CA ALA A 31 -17.12 -15.17 16.24
C ALA A 31 -17.67 -15.67 17.58
N ASN A 32 -16.77 -15.99 18.50
CA ASN A 32 -16.97 -16.06 19.94
C ASN A 32 -15.59 -16.14 20.60
N ASN A 33 -14.79 -15.10 20.39
CA ASN A 33 -13.77 -14.73 21.36
C ASN A 33 -14.30 -13.51 22.09
N THR A 34 -14.51 -13.65 23.41
CA THR A 34 -14.74 -12.55 24.33
C THR A 34 -13.44 -11.73 24.45
N ALA A 35 -13.02 -11.13 23.34
CA ALA A 35 -11.92 -10.18 23.32
C ALA A 35 -12.36 -8.90 24.05
N ASP A 36 -11.44 -8.26 24.75
CA ASP A 36 -11.65 -6.94 25.32
C ASP A 36 -12.10 -5.99 24.20
N PRO A 37 -13.28 -5.33 24.31
CA PRO A 37 -13.74 -4.35 23.33
C PRO A 37 -12.68 -3.31 22.94
N GLY A 38 -11.72 -3.01 23.82
CA GLY A 38 -10.59 -2.11 23.55
C GLY A 38 -9.60 -2.59 22.48
N THR A 39 -9.64 -3.86 22.07
CA THR A 39 -8.74 -4.45 21.05
C THR A 39 -9.38 -4.65 19.68
N ASN A 40 -10.69 -4.43 19.56
CA ASN A 40 -11.41 -4.55 18.28
C ASN A 40 -11.18 -3.30 17.41
N VAL A 41 -10.46 -3.47 16.30
CA VAL A 41 -10.21 -2.38 15.36
C VAL A 41 -11.05 -2.58 14.10
N LEU A 42 -12.01 -1.69 13.87
CA LEU A 42 -12.75 -1.64 12.62
C LEU A 42 -11.83 -1.17 11.49
N TYR A 43 -11.63 -2.00 10.48
CA TYR A 43 -10.76 -1.70 9.35
C TYR A 43 -11.54 -1.72 8.03
N ILE A 44 -11.55 -0.59 7.32
CA ILE A 44 -12.01 -0.52 5.93
C ILE A 44 -10.77 -0.40 5.04
N PRO A 45 -10.46 -1.43 4.22
CA PRO A 45 -9.28 -1.45 3.36
C PRO A 45 -9.43 -0.49 2.17
N LEU A 46 -8.31 -0.15 1.53
CA LEU A 46 -8.29 0.69 0.32
C LEU A 46 -9.00 0.03 -0.87
N ASP A 47 -8.71 -1.25 -1.04
CA ASP A 47 -9.30 -2.17 -1.99
C ASP A 47 -9.01 -3.61 -1.52
N ASN A 48 -9.23 -4.59 -2.37
CA ASN A 48 -9.12 -5.99 -2.01
C ASN A 48 -7.79 -6.67 -2.38
N ARG A 49 -6.77 -5.91 -2.80
CA ARG A 49 -5.43 -6.47 -3.06
C ARG A 49 -4.76 -6.91 -1.76
N PRO A 50 -3.85 -7.91 -1.80
CA PRO A 50 -3.17 -8.43 -0.61
C PRO A 50 -2.54 -7.35 0.27
N VAL A 51 -1.82 -6.39 -0.33
CA VAL A 51 -1.18 -5.26 0.38
C VAL A 51 -2.16 -4.42 1.22
N ASN A 52 -3.40 -4.25 0.76
CA ASN A 52 -4.42 -3.43 1.41
C ASN A 52 -5.38 -4.26 2.28
N TYR A 53 -5.48 -5.56 2.01
CA TYR A 53 -6.40 -6.47 2.65
C TYR A 53 -5.65 -7.42 3.57
N GLN A 54 -5.16 -8.55 3.06
CA GLN A 54 -4.59 -9.63 3.88
C GLN A 54 -3.36 -9.17 4.69
N ASN A 55 -2.41 -8.47 4.07
CA ASN A 55 -1.18 -8.01 4.73
C ASN A 55 -1.49 -7.02 5.85
N ALA A 56 -2.49 -6.15 5.65
CA ALA A 56 -2.93 -5.22 6.68
C ALA A 56 -3.60 -5.93 7.87
N LEU A 57 -4.37 -6.99 7.62
CA LEU A 57 -4.99 -7.80 8.67
C LEU A 57 -3.95 -8.60 9.47
N GLU A 58 -2.97 -9.17 8.80
CA GLU A 58 -1.85 -9.87 9.43
C GLU A 58 -1.06 -8.92 10.34
N LEU A 59 -0.74 -7.73 9.83
CA LEU A 59 -0.04 -6.71 10.60
C LEU A 59 -0.87 -6.19 11.78
N ALA A 60 -2.19 -6.01 11.62
CA ALA A 60 -3.08 -5.63 12.71
C ALA A 60 -3.10 -6.69 13.82
N ARG A 61 -3.18 -7.98 13.45
CA ARG A 61 -3.13 -9.10 14.40
C ARG A 61 -1.78 -9.17 15.10
N LEU A 62 -0.69 -8.94 14.37
CA LEU A 62 0.66 -8.85 14.95
C LEU A 62 0.73 -7.73 16.00
N ALA A 63 0.07 -6.59 15.76
CA ALA A 63 -0.03 -5.49 16.72
C ALA A 63 -0.95 -5.76 17.93
N GLY A 64 -1.48 -6.99 18.06
CA GLY A 64 -2.38 -7.36 19.15
C GLY A 64 -3.83 -6.91 18.95
N PHE A 65 -4.20 -6.45 17.75
CA PHE A 65 -5.59 -6.11 17.44
C PHE A 65 -6.39 -7.30 16.98
N ASN A 66 -7.70 -7.24 17.23
CA ASN A 66 -8.70 -8.07 16.59
C ASN A 66 -9.37 -7.25 15.47
N PRO A 67 -8.89 -7.34 14.21
CA PRO A 67 -9.45 -6.55 13.14
C PRO A 67 -10.86 -7.02 12.79
N VAL A 68 -11.80 -6.08 12.72
CA VAL A 68 -13.17 -6.27 12.20
C VAL A 68 -13.22 -5.63 10.81
N PHE A 69 -13.37 -6.44 9.77
CA PHE A 69 -13.21 -6.02 8.38
C PHE A 69 -14.30 -6.64 7.49
N PRO A 70 -14.67 -5.99 6.37
CA PRO A 70 -15.69 -6.49 5.45
C PRO A 70 -15.15 -7.65 4.63
N THR A 71 -16.00 -8.62 4.29
CA THR A 71 -15.64 -9.68 3.32
C THR A 71 -15.48 -9.12 1.91
N GLN A 72 -14.90 -9.91 1.01
CA GLN A 72 -14.77 -9.56 -0.41
C GLN A 72 -16.13 -9.22 -1.05
N GLU A 73 -17.18 -9.96 -0.73
CA GLU A 73 -18.54 -9.69 -1.22
C GLU A 73 -19.10 -8.38 -0.65
N GLN A 74 -18.77 -8.05 0.59
CA GLN A 74 -19.19 -6.79 1.23
C GLN A 74 -18.44 -5.58 0.67
N LEU A 75 -17.21 -5.77 0.17
CA LEU A 75 -16.44 -4.74 -0.53
C LEU A 75 -16.91 -4.51 -1.96
N ALA A 76 -17.53 -5.51 -2.61
CA ALA A 76 -17.93 -5.44 -4.01
C ALA A 76 -18.99 -4.35 -4.32
N GLY A 77 -19.69 -3.85 -3.30
CA GLY A 77 -20.73 -2.83 -3.48
C GLY A 77 -20.88 -1.90 -2.28
N ASN A 78 -21.15 -0.62 -2.56
CA ASN A 78 -21.29 0.39 -1.50
C ASN A 78 -22.52 0.15 -0.61
N GLY A 79 -23.59 -0.47 -1.13
CA GLY A 79 -24.78 -0.77 -0.33
C GLY A 79 -24.52 -1.85 0.70
N GLU A 80 -23.80 -2.88 0.30
CA GLU A 80 -23.35 -4.01 1.10
C GLU A 80 -22.36 -3.53 2.17
N LEU A 81 -21.35 -2.74 1.78
CA LEU A 81 -20.40 -2.13 2.71
C LEU A 81 -21.09 -1.27 3.77
N ASN A 82 -22.03 -0.40 3.36
CA ASN A 82 -22.75 0.46 4.30
C ASN A 82 -23.62 -0.33 5.28
N THR A 83 -24.26 -1.40 4.79
CA THR A 83 -25.09 -2.30 5.63
C THR A 83 -24.23 -3.01 6.65
N TRP A 84 -23.10 -3.57 6.21
CA TRP A 84 -22.12 -4.20 7.09
C TRP A 84 -21.58 -3.22 8.13
N LEU A 85 -21.11 -2.05 7.68
CA LEU A 85 -20.52 -1.01 8.53
C LEU A 85 -21.48 -0.57 9.63
N THR A 86 -22.74 -0.32 9.27
CA THR A 86 -23.79 0.06 10.22
C THR A 86 -23.99 -1.00 11.30
N GLY A 87 -23.90 -2.28 10.94
CA GLY A 87 -23.97 -3.41 11.87
C GLY A 87 -22.77 -3.52 12.81
N GLN A 88 -21.58 -3.02 12.43
CA GLN A 88 -20.37 -3.10 13.25
C GLN A 88 -20.18 -1.91 14.21
N ILE A 89 -20.82 -0.76 13.95
CA ILE A 89 -20.72 0.44 14.81
C ILE A 89 -20.90 0.15 16.32
N PRO A 90 -21.79 -0.76 16.76
CA PRO A 90 -21.93 -1.07 18.18
C PRO A 90 -20.75 -1.82 18.84
N HIS A 91 -19.85 -2.44 18.06
CA HIS A 91 -18.97 -3.52 18.55
C HIS A 91 -17.45 -3.30 18.39
N TYR A 92 -17.02 -2.11 17.95
CA TYR A 92 -15.60 -1.79 17.75
C TYR A 92 -15.06 -0.86 18.87
N GLY A 93 -13.75 -0.77 19.07
CA GLY A 93 -13.11 0.15 20.02
C GLY A 93 -12.29 1.27 19.36
N ALA A 94 -11.72 1.01 18.18
CA ALA A 94 -11.10 2.02 17.33
C ALA A 94 -11.28 1.71 15.84
N ALA A 95 -11.11 2.69 14.95
CA ALA A 95 -11.35 2.52 13.51
C ALA A 95 -10.23 3.10 12.64
N VAL A 96 -9.84 2.34 11.61
CA VAL A 96 -8.97 2.79 10.53
C VAL A 96 -9.73 2.66 9.21
N LEU A 97 -10.00 3.77 8.54
CA LEU A 97 -10.95 3.82 7.42
C LEU A 97 -10.32 4.34 6.12
N SER A 98 -10.35 3.54 5.06
CA SER A 98 -10.23 4.06 3.69
C SER A 98 -11.49 4.83 3.31
N LEU A 99 -11.34 6.13 3.08
CA LEU A 99 -12.44 6.95 2.58
C LEU A 99 -12.62 6.77 1.07
N ASP A 100 -11.61 6.34 0.32
CA ASP A 100 -11.77 5.99 -1.09
C ASP A 100 -12.75 4.81 -1.26
N MET A 101 -12.61 3.79 -0.41
CA MET A 101 -13.52 2.65 -0.35
C MET A 101 -14.92 3.09 0.07
N LEU A 102 -15.03 3.84 1.17
CA LEU A 102 -16.32 4.27 1.71
C LEU A 102 -17.09 5.21 0.76
N LEU A 103 -16.39 6.12 0.09
CA LEU A 103 -17.01 7.15 -0.75
C LEU A 103 -17.21 6.69 -2.19
N TYR A 104 -16.31 5.89 -2.75
CA TYR A 104 -16.30 5.57 -4.19
C TYR A 104 -16.43 4.08 -4.51
N GLY A 105 -16.07 3.18 -3.58
CA GLY A 105 -15.97 1.74 -3.83
C GLY A 105 -14.53 1.23 -3.93
N GLY A 106 -13.55 2.13 -3.83
CA GLY A 106 -12.13 1.78 -3.81
C GLY A 106 -11.27 2.79 -4.56
N LEU A 107 -9.97 2.54 -4.56
CA LEU A 107 -8.99 3.44 -5.18
C LEU A 107 -9.24 3.63 -6.69
N VAL A 108 -9.55 2.56 -7.44
CA VAL A 108 -9.83 2.65 -8.89
C VAL A 108 -11.15 3.37 -9.15
N ASP A 109 -12.18 3.08 -8.37
CA ASP A 109 -13.50 3.70 -8.53
C ASP A 109 -13.48 5.20 -8.24
N SER A 110 -12.62 5.67 -7.32
CA SER A 110 -12.39 7.10 -7.07
C SER A 110 -12.04 7.89 -8.34
N ARG A 111 -11.54 7.21 -9.38
CA ARG A 111 -11.09 7.80 -10.65
C ARG A 111 -12.07 7.56 -11.79
N LYS A 112 -13.09 6.71 -11.61
CA LYS A 112 -14.02 6.22 -12.65
C LYS A 112 -15.50 6.37 -12.31
N HIS A 113 -15.85 6.79 -11.08
CA HIS A 113 -17.24 6.97 -10.64
C HIS A 113 -18.02 8.10 -11.33
N ASN A 114 -19.31 7.89 -11.59
CA ASN A 114 -20.21 8.95 -12.11
C ASN A 114 -21.12 9.56 -11.02
N LEU A 115 -20.79 9.33 -9.74
CA LEU A 115 -21.58 9.79 -8.59
C LEU A 115 -21.84 11.30 -8.62
N THR A 116 -23.02 11.67 -8.13
CA THR A 116 -23.42 13.05 -7.84
C THR A 116 -22.79 13.55 -6.53
N MET A 117 -22.72 14.88 -6.37
CA MET A 117 -22.25 15.45 -5.10
C MET A 117 -23.16 15.11 -3.92
N ASP A 118 -24.46 14.92 -4.16
CA ASP A 118 -25.41 14.53 -3.11
C ASP A 118 -25.17 13.11 -2.62
N GLU A 119 -24.86 12.17 -3.52
CA GLU A 119 -24.47 10.80 -3.14
C GLU A 119 -23.17 10.79 -2.34
N ILE A 120 -22.15 11.52 -2.81
CA ILE A 120 -20.87 11.65 -2.10
C ILE A 120 -21.09 12.27 -0.71
N ALA A 121 -21.85 13.35 -0.61
CA ALA A 121 -22.12 14.02 0.67
C ALA A 121 -22.89 13.13 1.65
N LYS A 122 -23.83 12.29 1.16
CA LYS A 122 -24.50 11.28 2.00
C LYS A 122 -23.50 10.28 2.58
N ARG A 123 -22.57 9.78 1.75
CA ARG A 123 -21.52 8.84 2.18
C ARG A 123 -20.54 9.49 3.17
N VAL A 124 -20.13 10.74 2.95
CA VAL A 124 -19.30 11.49 3.91
C VAL A 124 -20.01 11.65 5.26
N ASN A 125 -21.32 11.89 5.27
CA ASN A 125 -22.07 12.03 6.52
C ASN A 125 -22.16 10.72 7.33
N LEU A 126 -22.01 9.55 6.71
CA LEU A 126 -21.97 8.26 7.42
C LEU A 126 -20.78 8.19 8.39
N ILE A 127 -19.68 8.89 8.11
CA ILE A 127 -18.51 8.93 9.00
C ILE A 127 -18.88 9.47 10.39
N LYS A 128 -19.87 10.37 10.47
CA LYS A 128 -20.34 10.93 11.75
C LYS A 128 -21.00 9.89 12.66
N SER A 129 -21.61 8.84 12.10
CA SER A 129 -22.20 7.77 12.91
C SER A 129 -21.16 6.78 13.41
N ILE A 130 -19.95 6.80 12.86
CA ILE A 130 -18.86 5.94 13.31
C ILE A 130 -18.35 6.46 14.65
N LYS A 131 -17.90 7.72 14.73
CA LYS A 131 -17.29 8.29 15.95
C LYS A 131 -18.19 8.19 17.18
N LYS A 132 -17.66 7.58 18.25
CA LYS A 132 -18.16 7.67 19.63
C LYS A 132 -17.15 8.42 20.50
N ASP A 133 -17.58 8.94 21.65
CA ASP A 133 -16.76 9.83 22.50
C ASP A 133 -15.44 9.18 22.97
N ASP A 134 -15.44 7.86 23.12
CA ASP A 134 -14.33 7.04 23.61
C ASP A 134 -13.50 6.34 22.51
N HIS A 135 -13.94 6.38 21.25
CA HIS A 135 -13.29 5.65 20.15
C HIS A 135 -12.34 6.53 19.35
N LEU A 136 -11.17 6.01 18.99
CA LEU A 136 -10.27 6.65 18.02
C LEU A 136 -10.70 6.33 16.59
N VAL A 137 -10.78 7.34 15.73
CA VAL A 137 -11.09 7.20 14.30
C VAL A 137 -9.96 7.81 13.48
N TYR A 138 -9.16 6.94 12.86
CA TYR A 138 -8.15 7.30 11.87
C TYR A 138 -8.69 7.02 10.48
N ALA A 139 -8.37 7.88 9.53
CA ALA A 139 -8.83 7.72 8.17
C ALA A 139 -7.75 8.13 7.17
N PHE A 140 -7.88 7.64 5.95
CA PHE A 140 -7.07 8.11 4.83
C PHE A 140 -7.92 8.30 3.57
N ILE A 141 -7.50 9.25 2.74
CA ILE A 141 -8.15 9.55 1.46
C ILE A 141 -7.11 9.96 0.43
N SER A 142 -7.24 9.45 -0.79
CA SER A 142 -6.35 9.80 -1.89
C SER A 142 -6.78 11.08 -2.60
N ILE A 143 -5.80 11.89 -2.99
CA ILE A 143 -6.00 12.88 -4.05
C ILE A 143 -6.11 12.12 -5.36
N MET A 144 -7.16 12.38 -6.14
CA MET A 144 -7.44 11.65 -7.37
C MET A 144 -6.21 11.60 -8.28
N ARG A 145 -5.79 10.39 -8.66
CA ARG A 145 -4.59 10.14 -9.47
C ARG A 145 -4.62 10.89 -10.80
N ALA A 146 -3.45 11.34 -11.24
CA ALA A 146 -3.19 11.82 -12.60
C ALA A 146 -1.92 11.14 -13.13
N PRO A 147 -2.01 9.93 -13.70
CA PRO A 147 -0.83 9.13 -14.04
C PRO A 147 -0.03 9.73 -15.20
N MET A 148 1.29 9.58 -15.15
CA MET A 148 2.22 10.06 -16.19
C MET A 148 2.03 9.36 -17.55
N ALA A 149 1.62 8.09 -17.51
CA ALA A 149 1.44 7.25 -18.69
C ALA A 149 -0.04 7.08 -19.08
N ASN A 150 -0.28 6.53 -20.28
CA ASN A 150 -1.59 6.00 -20.63
C ASN A 150 -1.83 4.73 -19.81
N THR A 151 -2.86 4.72 -18.97
CA THR A 151 -3.14 3.63 -18.03
C THR A 151 -4.51 3.02 -18.29
N PRO A 152 -4.59 1.96 -19.12
CA PRO A 152 -5.86 1.30 -19.41
C PRO A 152 -6.42 0.57 -18.18
N HIS A 153 -7.73 0.29 -18.21
CA HIS A 153 -8.51 -0.46 -17.21
C HIS A 153 -8.69 0.21 -15.83
N THR A 154 -7.66 0.86 -15.30
CA THR A 154 -7.68 1.53 -13.98
C THR A 154 -8.01 3.02 -14.05
N MET A 155 -8.23 3.56 -15.25
CA MET A 155 -8.70 4.91 -15.54
C MET A 155 -9.85 4.86 -16.56
N PRO A 156 -10.60 5.97 -16.80
CA PRO A 156 -11.60 6.02 -17.88
C PRO A 156 -10.99 5.73 -19.26
N ASP A 157 -11.76 5.14 -20.19
CA ASP A 157 -11.25 4.62 -21.47
C ASP A 157 -10.43 5.61 -22.32
N TYR A 158 -10.74 6.91 -22.23
CA TYR A 158 -9.96 7.94 -22.94
C TYR A 158 -8.50 8.03 -22.47
N TYR A 159 -8.14 7.50 -21.30
CA TYR A 159 -6.75 7.41 -20.83
C TYR A 159 -5.89 6.47 -21.67
N ASN A 160 -6.48 5.54 -22.42
CA ASN A 160 -5.74 4.68 -23.35
C ASN A 160 -4.97 5.49 -24.40
N THR A 161 -5.50 6.66 -24.76
CA THR A 161 -4.95 7.54 -25.80
C THR A 161 -4.46 8.87 -25.24
N TYR A 162 -5.18 9.46 -24.28
CA TYR A 162 -4.99 10.84 -23.84
C TYR A 162 -4.41 10.97 -22.43
N GLY A 163 -4.16 9.87 -21.70
CA GLY A 163 -3.72 9.91 -20.30
C GLY A 163 -2.44 10.72 -20.08
N ALA A 164 -1.38 10.37 -20.80
CA ALA A 164 -0.10 11.08 -20.76
C ALA A 164 -0.22 12.55 -21.21
N LYS A 165 -1.15 12.85 -22.13
CA LYS A 165 -1.42 14.22 -22.59
C LYS A 165 -2.12 15.04 -21.51
N ILE A 166 -3.11 14.47 -20.83
CA ILE A 166 -3.81 15.10 -19.71
C ILE A 166 -2.83 15.38 -18.57
N PHE A 167 -1.97 14.42 -18.25
CA PHE A 167 -0.90 14.63 -17.28
C PHE A 167 0.00 15.81 -17.66
N LYS A 168 0.54 15.81 -18.88
CA LYS A 168 1.43 16.88 -19.33
C LYS A 168 0.71 18.23 -19.37
N TYR A 169 -0.55 18.26 -19.79
CA TYR A 169 -1.38 19.47 -19.73
C TYR A 169 -1.47 20.01 -18.31
N GLY A 170 -1.72 19.14 -17.31
CA GLY A 170 -1.73 19.50 -15.90
C GLY A 170 -0.41 20.09 -15.41
N GLN A 171 0.72 19.47 -15.77
CA GLN A 171 2.05 19.97 -15.41
C GLN A 171 2.30 21.39 -15.93
N LEU A 172 1.98 21.62 -17.21
CA LEU A 172 2.24 22.91 -17.86
C LEU A 172 1.28 24.00 -17.36
N MET A 173 0.00 23.66 -17.16
CA MET A 173 -0.97 24.54 -16.49
C MET A 173 -0.48 24.99 -15.12
N ASP A 174 0.10 24.08 -14.35
CA ASP A 174 0.60 24.38 -13.02
C ASP A 174 1.83 25.30 -13.05
N LYS A 175 2.77 25.04 -13.96
CA LYS A 175 3.92 25.93 -14.20
C LYS A 175 3.49 27.32 -14.67
N ASP A 176 2.49 27.41 -15.55
CA ASP A 176 1.94 28.68 -16.02
C ASP A 176 1.35 29.48 -14.86
N ARG A 177 0.55 28.82 -14.01
CA ARG A 177 -0.02 29.42 -12.79
C ARG A 177 1.05 29.92 -11.83
N LEU A 178 2.20 29.24 -11.75
CA LEU A 178 3.35 29.65 -10.94
C LEU A 178 4.20 30.76 -11.58
N GLY A 179 3.96 31.11 -12.86
CA GLY A 179 4.74 32.10 -13.59
C GLY A 179 6.15 31.61 -13.99
N ILE A 180 6.37 30.29 -14.02
CA ILE A 180 7.67 29.67 -14.35
C ILE A 180 7.63 28.85 -15.65
N ILE A 181 6.56 28.98 -16.43
CA ILE A 181 6.44 28.30 -17.72
C ILE A 181 7.40 28.90 -18.75
N GLU A 182 8.10 28.05 -19.49
CA GLU A 182 8.97 28.49 -20.58
C GLU A 182 8.19 28.73 -21.89
N PRO A 183 8.68 29.56 -22.84
CA PRO A 183 7.96 29.82 -24.09
C PRO A 183 7.62 28.56 -24.92
N ALA A 184 8.53 27.59 -24.95
CA ALA A 184 8.28 26.31 -25.63
C ALA A 184 7.20 25.48 -24.92
N GLU A 185 7.19 25.51 -23.59
CA GLU A 185 6.17 24.87 -22.76
C GLU A 185 4.80 25.54 -22.93
N ALA A 186 4.74 26.87 -22.98
CA ALA A 186 3.50 27.61 -23.23
C ALA A 186 2.91 27.27 -24.61
N LYS A 187 3.76 27.16 -25.64
CA LYS A 187 3.34 26.64 -26.96
C LYS A 187 2.80 25.21 -26.84
N ARG A 188 3.51 24.32 -26.14
CA ARG A 188 3.08 22.93 -25.95
C ARG A 188 1.75 22.83 -25.20
N LEU A 189 1.51 23.69 -24.22
CA LEU A 189 0.23 23.79 -23.51
C LEU A 189 -0.92 24.15 -24.46
N SER A 190 -0.71 25.11 -25.36
CA SER A 190 -1.69 25.47 -26.39
C SER A 190 -1.95 24.32 -27.38
N GLU A 191 -0.93 23.56 -27.77
CA GLU A 191 -1.07 22.38 -28.63
C GLU A 191 -1.88 21.28 -27.92
N LEU A 192 -1.53 20.96 -26.67
CA LEU A 192 -2.24 19.96 -25.86
C LEU A 192 -3.72 20.32 -25.68
N THR A 193 -4.02 21.60 -25.50
CA THR A 193 -5.42 22.09 -25.41
C THR A 193 -6.21 21.78 -26.68
N SER A 194 -5.57 21.75 -27.83
CA SER A 194 -6.21 21.40 -29.12
C SER A 194 -6.21 19.90 -29.39
N GLU A 195 -5.20 19.17 -28.90
CA GLU A 195 -5.06 17.73 -29.10
C GLU A 195 -6.00 16.89 -28.21
N ILE A 196 -6.31 17.37 -27.00
CA ILE A 196 -7.18 16.66 -26.05
C ILE A 196 -8.62 17.07 -26.33
N PRO A 197 -9.53 16.13 -26.68
CA PRO A 197 -10.94 16.43 -26.80
C PRO A 197 -11.48 17.10 -25.53
N GLY A 198 -12.13 18.25 -25.70
CA GLY A 198 -12.58 19.08 -24.57
C GLY A 198 -13.54 18.37 -23.63
N GLU A 199 -14.30 17.39 -24.13
CA GLU A 199 -15.18 16.55 -23.31
C GLU A 199 -14.41 15.65 -22.33
N TYR A 200 -13.22 15.14 -22.70
CA TYR A 200 -12.40 14.30 -21.82
C TYR A 200 -11.73 15.13 -20.72
N LEU A 201 -11.23 16.32 -21.07
CA LEU A 201 -10.67 17.23 -20.07
C LEU A 201 -11.77 17.71 -19.10
N LYS A 202 -12.98 18.00 -19.62
CA LYS A 202 -14.14 18.37 -18.80
C LYS A 202 -14.58 17.23 -17.88
N ASP A 203 -14.66 15.99 -18.38
CA ASP A 203 -14.98 14.83 -17.56
C ASP A 203 -13.97 14.66 -16.42
N PHE A 204 -12.68 14.62 -16.75
CA PHE A 204 -11.59 14.47 -15.78
C PHE A 204 -11.63 15.57 -14.71
N THR A 205 -11.71 16.84 -15.12
CA THR A 205 -11.68 17.98 -14.19
C THR A 205 -12.95 18.11 -13.36
N ALA A 206 -14.13 17.80 -13.92
CA ALA A 206 -15.38 17.81 -13.16
C ALA A 206 -15.41 16.71 -12.10
N ARG A 207 -14.93 15.51 -12.43
CA ARG A 207 -14.78 14.41 -11.47
C ARG A 207 -13.79 14.76 -10.37
N ARG A 208 -12.63 15.31 -10.76
CA ARG A 208 -11.61 15.79 -9.82
C ARG A 208 -12.16 16.82 -8.85
N ASP A 209 -12.95 17.78 -9.34
CA ASP A 209 -13.56 18.80 -8.47
C ASP A 209 -14.52 18.16 -7.46
N LYS A 210 -15.32 17.16 -7.86
CA LYS A 210 -16.16 16.41 -6.92
C LYS A 210 -15.35 15.75 -5.80
N ASN A 211 -14.22 15.12 -6.14
CA ASN A 211 -13.34 14.49 -5.14
C ASN A 211 -12.71 15.53 -4.22
N TYR A 212 -12.23 16.64 -4.78
CA TYR A 212 -11.75 17.77 -3.99
C TYR A 212 -12.82 18.25 -2.99
N GLN A 213 -14.06 18.47 -3.44
CA GLN A 213 -15.15 18.90 -2.56
C GLN A 213 -15.46 17.85 -1.48
N ALA A 214 -15.35 16.56 -1.78
CA ALA A 214 -15.47 15.48 -0.80
C ALA A 214 -14.40 15.61 0.30
N THR A 215 -13.14 15.75 -0.10
CA THR A 215 -12.01 15.95 0.83
C THR A 215 -12.17 17.23 1.66
N VAL A 216 -12.71 18.31 1.08
CA VAL A 216 -13.06 19.51 1.84
C VAL A 216 -14.10 19.23 2.93
N GLN A 217 -15.10 18.38 2.66
CA GLN A 217 -16.08 17.97 3.68
C GLN A 217 -15.42 17.09 4.76
N VAL A 218 -14.53 16.18 4.37
CA VAL A 218 -13.75 15.35 5.31
C VAL A 218 -12.89 16.22 6.24
N LEU A 219 -12.22 17.25 5.72
CA LEU A 219 -11.45 18.20 6.55
C LEU A 219 -12.33 18.91 7.60
N LYS A 220 -13.61 19.18 7.28
CA LYS A 220 -14.56 19.70 8.28
C LYS A 220 -14.90 18.67 9.35
N LEU A 221 -14.96 17.38 9.01
CA LEU A 221 -15.16 16.31 9.99
C LEU A 221 -13.96 16.18 10.94
N VAL A 222 -12.73 16.34 10.45
CA VAL A 222 -11.52 16.42 11.28
C VAL A 222 -11.61 17.61 12.25
N GLN A 223 -12.00 18.79 11.73
CA GLN A 223 -12.19 20.00 12.54
C GLN A 223 -13.25 19.79 13.63
N GLN A 224 -14.34 19.08 13.31
CA GLN A 224 -15.43 18.77 14.23
C GLN A 224 -15.12 17.64 15.21
N GLY A 225 -13.98 16.96 15.09
CA GLY A 225 -13.56 15.88 15.98
C GLY A 225 -14.14 14.50 15.65
N TYR A 226 -14.76 14.34 14.48
CA TYR A 226 -15.22 13.02 14.00
C TYR A 226 -14.09 12.12 13.49
N ILE A 227 -12.95 12.72 13.12
CA ILE A 227 -11.74 12.03 12.68
C ILE A 227 -10.57 12.58 13.51
N ASP A 228 -9.86 11.70 14.20
CA ASP A 228 -8.76 12.05 15.10
C ASP A 228 -7.43 12.23 14.37
N ARG A 229 -7.23 11.48 13.28
CA ARG A 229 -6.08 11.59 12.38
C ARG A 229 -6.51 11.31 10.94
N LEU A 230 -6.04 12.11 10.01
CA LEU A 230 -6.29 11.96 8.57
C LEU A 230 -4.97 11.97 7.80
N VAL A 231 -4.72 10.94 7.01
CA VAL A 231 -3.69 10.96 5.97
C VAL A 231 -4.34 11.29 4.62
N ILE A 232 -3.86 12.32 3.95
CA ILE A 232 -4.23 12.64 2.57
C ILE A 232 -3.08 12.19 1.67
N SER A 233 -3.30 11.05 1.02
CA SER A 233 -2.30 10.40 0.19
C SER A 233 -2.27 10.94 -1.24
N LYS A 234 -1.13 10.79 -1.90
CA LYS A 234 -0.93 11.17 -3.30
C LYS A 234 -0.47 9.93 -4.08
N ASP A 235 -1.39 9.41 -4.89
CA ASP A 235 -1.18 8.27 -5.77
C ASP A 235 -0.59 8.75 -7.10
N ASP A 236 0.55 8.18 -7.52
CA ASP A 236 1.35 8.57 -8.69
C ASP A 236 1.43 10.09 -8.92
N THR A 237 2.23 10.76 -8.10
CA THR A 237 2.34 12.21 -8.15
C THR A 237 3.63 12.66 -8.85
N ALA A 238 3.74 13.97 -9.05
CA ALA A 238 4.89 14.61 -9.68
C ALA A 238 5.08 16.03 -9.12
N PRO A 239 6.30 16.62 -9.23
CA PRO A 239 6.60 17.95 -8.70
C PRO A 239 5.73 19.09 -9.22
N TYR A 240 5.02 18.88 -10.33
CA TYR A 240 4.04 19.81 -10.89
C TYR A 240 2.84 19.04 -11.40
N GLY A 241 1.66 19.67 -11.37
CA GLY A 241 0.45 19.13 -11.99
C GLY A 241 -0.77 19.17 -11.07
N PHE A 242 -1.82 18.46 -11.49
CA PHE A 242 -3.12 18.51 -10.82
C PHE A 242 -3.06 18.13 -9.34
N THR A 243 -2.30 17.08 -9.00
CA THR A 243 -2.15 16.59 -7.62
C THR A 243 -1.53 17.64 -6.71
N ARG A 244 -0.41 18.26 -7.12
CA ARG A 244 0.24 19.34 -6.36
C ARG A 244 -0.69 20.54 -6.19
N MET A 245 -1.34 20.98 -7.26
CA MET A 245 -2.27 22.10 -7.23
C MET A 245 -3.41 21.88 -6.23
N GLU A 246 -3.91 20.65 -6.15
CA GLU A 246 -4.98 20.28 -5.21
C GLU A 246 -4.48 20.17 -3.77
N ALA A 247 -3.34 19.51 -3.55
CA ALA A 247 -2.70 19.40 -2.24
C ALA A 247 -2.43 20.79 -1.64
N GLU A 248 -1.97 21.74 -2.45
CA GLU A 248 -1.73 23.13 -2.02
C GLU A 248 -3.04 23.83 -1.57
N ARG A 249 -4.14 23.61 -2.30
CA ARG A 249 -5.46 24.14 -1.94
C ARG A 249 -5.98 23.52 -0.64
N LEU A 250 -5.81 22.21 -0.46
CA LEU A 250 -6.22 21.49 0.75
C LEU A 250 -5.36 21.91 1.95
N THR A 251 -4.05 22.10 1.76
CA THR A 251 -3.13 22.58 2.80
C THR A 251 -3.56 23.94 3.37
N ARG A 252 -3.97 24.88 2.50
CA ARG A 252 -4.53 26.17 2.96
C ARG A 252 -5.79 26.00 3.81
N LEU A 253 -6.64 25.02 3.50
CA LEU A 253 -7.82 24.72 4.29
C LEU A 253 -7.47 24.09 5.64
N VAL A 254 -6.50 23.18 5.67
CA VAL A 254 -5.96 22.59 6.92
C VAL A 254 -5.44 23.68 7.87
N GLN A 255 -4.70 24.66 7.34
CA GLN A 255 -4.25 25.82 8.11
C GLN A 255 -5.44 26.67 8.60
N ARG A 256 -6.38 26.99 7.70
CA ARG A 256 -7.56 27.80 8.02
C ARG A 256 -8.46 27.16 9.09
N TYR A 257 -8.58 25.83 9.07
CA TYR A 257 -9.36 25.08 10.06
C TYR A 257 -8.59 24.80 11.35
N ASN A 258 -7.30 25.16 11.42
CA ASN A 258 -6.41 24.91 12.55
C ASN A 258 -6.32 23.42 12.94
N ILE A 259 -6.15 22.55 11.93
CA ILE A 259 -6.09 21.09 12.10
C ILE A 259 -4.77 20.47 11.61
N ALA A 260 -3.70 21.28 11.45
CA ALA A 260 -2.40 20.82 10.96
C ALA A 260 -1.70 19.76 11.83
N GLY A 261 -2.12 19.62 13.09
CA GLY A 261 -1.66 18.55 13.99
C GLY A 261 -2.39 17.22 13.85
N LYS A 262 -3.43 17.15 12.99
CA LYS A 262 -4.26 15.96 12.76
C LYS A 262 -4.26 15.50 11.30
N VAL A 263 -3.65 16.26 10.40
CA VAL A 263 -3.68 16.00 8.95
C VAL A 263 -2.26 15.98 8.41
N GLU A 264 -1.90 14.86 7.79
CA GLU A 264 -0.65 14.66 7.09
C GLU A 264 -0.89 14.48 5.59
N PHE A 265 -0.05 15.09 4.76
CA PHE A 265 0.01 14.82 3.32
C PHE A 265 1.27 14.04 3.05
N LEU A 266 1.20 12.96 2.28
CA LEU A 266 2.36 12.18 1.86
C LEU A 266 2.15 11.61 0.45
N ALA A 267 3.24 11.23 -0.19
CA ALA A 267 3.19 10.47 -1.43
C ALA A 267 3.42 8.98 -1.13
N GLY A 268 2.73 8.10 -1.85
CA GLY A 268 2.35 6.77 -1.37
C GLY A 268 0.85 6.73 -1.06
N THR A 269 0.22 5.57 -1.19
CA THR A 269 -1.23 5.39 -0.96
C THR A 269 -1.58 3.99 -0.45
N ASP A 270 -0.99 2.94 -1.03
CA ASP A 270 -1.31 1.56 -0.65
C ASP A 270 -0.87 1.22 0.80
N GLU A 271 0.17 1.89 1.29
CA GLU A 271 0.72 1.71 2.64
C GLU A 271 -0.13 2.37 3.73
N CYS A 272 -1.02 3.31 3.38
CA CYS A 272 -1.73 4.15 4.35
C CYS A 272 -2.57 3.36 5.36
N GLY A 273 -3.18 2.24 4.95
CA GLY A 273 -3.93 1.37 5.85
C GLY A 273 -3.04 0.75 6.93
N GLN A 274 -1.92 0.15 6.54
CA GLN A 274 -0.93 -0.42 7.44
C GLN A 274 -0.27 0.65 8.32
N LEU A 275 0.04 1.81 7.74
CA LEU A 275 0.60 2.97 8.43
C LEU A 275 -0.29 3.45 9.56
N LEU A 276 -1.60 3.58 9.32
CA LEU A 276 -2.55 4.03 10.34
C LEU A 276 -2.88 2.95 11.37
N LEU A 277 -2.85 1.67 11.01
CA LEU A 277 -2.93 0.57 11.97
C LEU A 277 -1.74 0.59 12.93
N ALA A 278 -0.52 0.74 12.41
CA ALA A 278 0.68 0.88 13.23
C ALA A 278 0.65 2.18 14.07
N ALA A 279 0.15 3.29 13.51
CA ALA A 279 -0.05 4.54 14.25
C ALA A 279 -1.02 4.37 15.43
N MET A 280 -2.09 3.60 15.20
CA MET A 280 -3.08 3.28 16.22
C MET A 280 -2.49 2.39 17.31
N ALA A 281 -1.71 1.37 16.95
CA ALA A 281 -1.00 0.51 17.91
C ALA A 281 -0.06 1.33 18.80
N ASN A 282 0.75 2.19 18.19
CA ASN A 282 1.65 3.11 18.87
C ASN A 282 0.88 4.07 19.80
N LYS A 283 -0.26 4.62 19.35
CA LYS A 283 -1.09 5.53 20.14
C LYS A 283 -1.76 4.87 21.35
N LEU A 284 -2.22 3.63 21.19
CA LEU A 284 -2.88 2.86 22.25
C LEU A 284 -1.86 2.19 23.20
N GLY A 285 -0.55 2.41 22.98
CA GLY A 285 0.51 1.83 23.80
C GLY A 285 0.61 0.31 23.69
N ALA A 286 0.06 -0.28 22.62
CA ALA A 286 0.15 -1.71 22.37
C ALA A 286 1.62 -2.11 22.21
N GLY A 287 2.13 -2.88 23.18
CA GLY A 287 3.52 -3.35 23.25
C GLY A 287 4.50 -2.42 24.01
N VAL A 288 4.35 -1.09 23.93
CA VAL A 288 5.43 -0.14 24.35
C VAL A 288 5.09 0.77 25.54
N GLY A 289 3.84 0.79 26.00
CA GLY A 289 3.35 1.76 26.99
C GLY A 289 3.17 3.17 26.42
N ASP A 290 3.08 4.19 27.28
CA ASP A 290 2.67 5.57 26.91
C ASP A 290 3.71 6.42 26.13
N ARG A 291 4.80 5.82 25.63
CA ARG A 291 5.87 6.56 24.93
C ARG A 291 5.83 6.35 23.41
N ALA A 292 6.12 7.40 22.65
CA ALA A 292 6.36 7.26 21.21
C ALA A 292 7.71 6.58 20.94
N LEU A 293 7.73 5.66 19.97
CA LEU A 293 8.97 5.07 19.47
C LEU A 293 9.81 6.11 18.72
N ARG A 294 11.13 6.05 18.91
CA ARG A 294 12.09 6.92 18.24
C ARG A 294 12.72 6.21 17.05
N VAL A 295 12.70 6.87 15.89
CA VAL A 295 13.22 6.37 14.63
C VAL A 295 14.48 7.15 14.24
N TYR A 296 15.57 6.42 13.98
CA TYR A 296 16.74 6.95 13.29
C TYR A 296 16.71 6.52 11.82
N VAL A 297 17.00 7.43 10.90
CA VAL A 297 17.02 7.13 9.46
C VAL A 297 18.47 7.03 8.99
N ASP A 298 18.88 5.86 8.51
CA ASP A 298 20.19 5.62 7.90
C ASP A 298 20.02 5.44 6.39
N TYR A 299 20.63 6.31 5.60
CA TYR A 299 20.57 6.25 4.14
C TYR A 299 21.77 5.48 3.60
N ALA A 300 21.53 4.58 2.65
CA ALA A 300 22.60 3.93 1.90
C ALA A 300 23.44 4.98 1.15
N CYS A 301 22.78 5.98 0.53
CA CYS A 301 23.42 7.10 -0.15
C CYS A 301 22.85 8.43 0.36
N ARG A 302 23.52 9.06 1.32
CA ARG A 302 23.00 10.26 2.00
C ARG A 302 22.88 11.47 1.07
N GLU A 303 23.78 11.56 0.09
CA GLU A 303 23.87 12.64 -0.88
C GLU A 303 22.63 12.67 -1.80
N LEU A 304 22.02 11.51 -2.05
CA LEU A 304 20.83 11.37 -2.90
C LEU A 304 19.51 11.37 -2.10
N ALA A 305 19.56 11.64 -0.79
CA ALA A 305 18.34 11.73 0.03
C ALA A 305 17.47 12.95 -0.35
N GLY A 306 18.06 13.94 -1.02
CA GLY A 306 17.38 15.13 -1.55
C GLY A 306 16.72 14.95 -2.92
N ASP A 307 16.92 13.81 -3.58
CA ASP A 307 16.31 13.53 -4.89
C ASP A 307 14.81 13.23 -4.73
N ILE A 308 14.05 13.50 -5.79
CA ILE A 308 12.62 13.19 -5.87
C ILE A 308 12.48 11.86 -6.63
N PRO A 309 12.07 10.78 -5.96
CA PRO A 309 11.91 9.50 -6.64
C PRO A 309 10.79 9.52 -7.69
N LEU A 310 10.80 8.53 -8.59
CA LEU A 310 9.67 8.33 -9.52
C LEU A 310 8.36 8.15 -8.74
N TYR A 311 7.28 8.72 -9.28
CA TYR A 311 5.93 8.73 -8.70
C TYR A 311 5.76 9.58 -7.42
N GLU A 312 6.79 10.35 -7.05
CA GLU A 312 6.80 11.26 -5.90
C GLU A 312 6.83 12.74 -6.35
N ASP A 313 6.49 13.66 -5.45
CA ASP A 313 6.47 15.10 -5.70
C ASP A 313 7.32 15.92 -4.72
N VAL A 314 7.91 15.25 -3.72
CA VAL A 314 8.80 15.84 -2.73
C VAL A 314 10.07 14.99 -2.59
N PRO A 315 11.18 15.55 -2.09
CA PRO A 315 12.41 14.79 -1.84
C PRO A 315 12.19 13.56 -0.96
N LEU A 316 12.94 12.48 -1.19
CA LEU A 316 12.85 11.23 -0.43
C LEU A 316 12.93 11.47 1.08
N GLN A 317 13.90 12.26 1.53
CA GLN A 317 14.05 12.60 2.95
C GLN A 317 12.83 13.33 3.52
N GLU A 318 12.17 14.18 2.73
CA GLU A 318 10.97 14.89 3.17
C GLU A 318 9.80 13.91 3.29
N ASN A 319 9.60 13.03 2.30
CA ASN A 319 8.52 12.04 2.36
C ASN A 319 8.70 11.06 3.53
N ILE A 320 9.93 10.63 3.85
CA ILE A 320 10.21 9.80 5.04
C ILE A 320 9.80 10.52 6.33
N LEU A 321 10.09 11.82 6.47
CA LEU A 321 9.67 12.58 7.64
C LEU A 321 8.15 12.68 7.75
N LEU A 322 7.45 12.81 6.63
CA LEU A 322 5.99 12.80 6.58
C LEU A 322 5.42 11.44 7.05
N HIS A 323 6.04 10.32 6.66
CA HIS A 323 5.65 8.98 7.12
C HIS A 323 5.91 8.78 8.62
N ILE A 324 7.09 9.18 9.13
CA ILE A 324 7.42 9.11 10.56
C ILE A 324 6.42 9.92 11.40
N LYS A 325 6.02 11.11 10.92
CA LYS A 325 5.00 11.93 11.57
C LYS A 325 3.62 11.27 11.52
N ALA A 326 3.22 10.72 10.37
CA ALA A 326 1.92 10.10 10.17
C ALA A 326 1.72 8.85 11.06
N ILE A 327 2.77 8.06 11.27
CA ILE A 327 2.74 6.90 12.18
C ILE A 327 2.83 7.28 13.67
N GLY A 328 3.04 8.57 13.98
CA GLY A 328 3.15 9.06 15.35
C GLY A 328 4.45 8.70 16.06
N ALA A 329 5.53 8.44 15.30
CA ALA A 329 6.86 8.20 15.84
C ALA A 329 7.68 9.51 15.95
N GLU A 330 8.75 9.49 16.74
CA GLU A 330 9.65 10.63 16.90
C GLU A 330 10.95 10.43 16.13
N LEU A 331 11.40 11.42 15.36
CA LEU A 331 12.71 11.37 14.72
C LEU A 331 13.83 11.60 15.76
N THR A 332 14.86 10.76 15.74
CA THR A 332 16.12 11.01 16.48
C THR A 332 17.29 11.20 15.52
N ALA A 333 18.18 12.13 15.83
CA ALA A 333 19.44 12.34 15.10
C ALA A 333 20.57 11.40 15.57
N LEU A 334 20.35 10.67 16.67
CA LEU A 334 21.37 9.82 17.29
C LEU A 334 20.94 8.35 17.21
N PRO A 335 21.73 7.47 16.57
CA PRO A 335 21.38 6.05 16.44
C PRO A 335 21.31 5.36 17.81
N GLY A 336 22.16 5.73 18.77
CA GLY A 336 22.12 5.17 20.13
C GLY A 336 20.91 5.57 20.97
N LYS A 337 20.03 6.44 20.46
CA LYS A 337 18.74 6.78 21.07
C LYS A 337 17.56 6.19 20.29
N ALA A 338 17.81 5.49 19.19
CA ALA A 338 16.77 4.92 18.36
C ALA A 338 16.19 3.66 19.02
N ASP A 339 14.87 3.53 18.94
CA ASP A 339 14.20 2.27 19.18
C ASP A 339 14.18 1.43 17.90
N LEU A 340 13.97 2.11 16.75
CA LEU A 340 14.00 1.54 15.41
C LEU A 340 14.99 2.32 14.53
N VAL A 341 15.82 1.60 13.77
CA VAL A 341 16.52 2.16 12.61
C VAL A 341 15.72 1.86 11.36
N LEU A 342 15.32 2.91 10.62
CA LEU A 342 14.86 2.78 9.24
C LEU A 342 16.08 2.91 8.32
N ALA A 343 16.55 1.78 7.83
CA ALA A 343 17.63 1.69 6.86
C ALA A 343 17.05 1.85 5.45
N VAL A 344 17.40 2.94 4.77
CA VAL A 344 16.85 3.31 3.47
C VAL A 344 17.86 2.96 2.39
N HIS A 345 17.60 1.89 1.64
CA HIS A 345 18.41 1.53 0.48
C HIS A 345 18.00 2.42 -0.70
N ASN A 346 18.56 3.63 -0.73
CA ASN A 346 18.44 4.57 -1.85
C ASN A 346 19.74 4.65 -2.66
N GLY A 347 19.62 5.07 -3.91
CA GLY A 347 20.73 5.19 -4.84
C GLY A 347 20.30 5.90 -6.12
N PRO A 348 21.16 5.96 -7.15
CA PRO A 348 20.85 6.66 -8.40
C PRO A 348 19.64 6.07 -9.14
N GLY A 349 19.28 4.81 -8.85
CA GLY A 349 18.12 4.17 -9.46
C GLY A 349 16.78 4.70 -8.95
N SER A 350 16.79 5.42 -7.82
CA SER A 350 15.58 6.04 -7.25
C SER A 350 15.04 7.16 -8.15
N GLY A 351 15.85 7.71 -9.06
CA GLY A 351 15.51 8.76 -10.03
C GLY A 351 15.97 8.45 -11.46
N GLU A 352 16.46 9.45 -12.20
CA GLU A 352 17.01 9.24 -13.55
C GLU A 352 18.32 8.40 -13.50
N PRO A 353 18.48 7.40 -14.37
CA PRO A 353 19.62 6.49 -14.32
C PRO A 353 20.95 7.23 -14.55
N GLN A 354 21.80 7.26 -13.53
CA GLN A 354 23.18 7.71 -13.65
C GLN A 354 24.11 6.52 -13.93
N GLN A 355 25.12 6.71 -14.78
CA GLN A 355 26.19 5.72 -14.95
C GLN A 355 27.05 5.70 -13.68
N GLN A 356 27.13 4.54 -13.02
CA GLN A 356 27.99 4.30 -11.86
C GLN A 356 28.91 3.09 -12.11
N ASP A 357 30.09 3.13 -11.51
CA ASP A 357 31.05 2.02 -11.53
C ASP A 357 30.55 0.85 -10.66
N ALA A 358 30.58 -0.37 -11.20
CA ALA A 358 30.08 -1.56 -10.53
C ALA A 358 30.87 -1.91 -9.25
N TYR A 359 32.16 -1.56 -9.17
CA TYR A 359 32.99 -1.80 -8.00
C TYR A 359 32.59 -0.89 -6.83
N GLU A 360 32.43 0.42 -7.09
CA GLU A 360 32.02 1.41 -6.08
C GLU A 360 30.63 1.09 -5.52
N VAL A 361 29.69 0.65 -6.37
CA VAL A 361 28.37 0.19 -5.95
C VAL A 361 28.47 -1.00 -5.00
N THR A 362 29.41 -1.93 -5.23
CA THR A 362 29.58 -3.13 -4.39
C THR A 362 30.14 -2.77 -3.02
N GLU A 363 31.17 -1.93 -2.96
CA GLU A 363 31.77 -1.50 -1.68
C GLU A 363 30.77 -0.69 -0.84
N ALA A 364 30.07 0.27 -1.44
CA ALA A 364 29.06 1.07 -0.75
C ALA A 364 27.94 0.21 -0.16
N ARG A 365 27.48 -0.81 -0.91
CA ARG A 365 26.48 -1.78 -0.43
C ARG A 365 26.98 -2.56 0.78
N GLN A 366 28.20 -3.08 0.74
CA GLN A 366 28.78 -3.81 1.87
C GLN A 366 28.91 -2.91 3.11
N GLN A 367 29.39 -1.67 2.94
CA GLN A 367 29.48 -0.72 4.05
C GLN A 367 28.10 -0.42 4.67
N PHE A 368 27.04 -0.30 3.85
CA PHE A 368 25.68 -0.12 4.35
C PHE A 368 25.17 -1.36 5.12
N ILE A 369 25.41 -2.56 4.61
CA ILE A 369 25.06 -3.82 5.28
C ILE A 369 25.81 -3.97 6.61
N GLU A 370 27.09 -3.59 6.68
CA GLU A 370 27.83 -3.59 7.94
C GLU A 370 27.23 -2.60 8.96
N ARG A 371 26.68 -1.45 8.54
CA ARG A 371 25.94 -0.57 9.46
C ARG A 371 24.68 -1.26 10.00
N ILE A 372 23.89 -1.89 9.14
CA ILE A 372 22.69 -2.66 9.52
C ILE A 372 23.04 -3.74 10.56
N LYS A 373 24.07 -4.54 10.29
CA LYS A 373 24.58 -5.56 11.24
C LYS A 373 24.96 -4.97 12.58
N ASN A 374 25.65 -3.82 12.57
CA ASN A 374 26.09 -3.14 13.79
C ASN A 374 24.92 -2.61 14.63
N TYR A 375 23.81 -2.17 14.02
CA TYR A 375 22.62 -1.79 14.77
C TYR A 375 21.96 -2.99 15.44
N ASN A 376 21.75 -4.07 14.69
CA ASN A 376 21.15 -5.28 15.24
C ASN A 376 22.02 -5.92 16.34
N ALA A 377 23.35 -5.96 16.16
CA ALA A 377 24.28 -6.44 17.19
C ALA A 377 24.25 -5.63 18.50
N ARG A 378 23.73 -4.40 18.48
CA ARG A 378 23.51 -3.55 19.67
C ARG A 378 22.09 -3.68 20.23
N GLY A 379 21.27 -4.58 19.68
CA GLY A 379 19.89 -4.81 20.08
C GLY A 379 18.91 -3.76 19.58
N THR A 380 19.28 -2.95 18.57
CA THR A 380 18.36 -2.00 17.94
C THR A 380 17.67 -2.66 16.75
N SER A 381 16.33 -2.65 16.74
CA SER A 381 15.52 -3.15 15.64
C SER A 381 15.83 -2.41 14.35
N VAL A 382 15.87 -3.13 13.23
CA VAL A 382 16.13 -2.54 11.90
C VAL A 382 15.01 -2.91 10.94
N ALA A 383 14.42 -1.91 10.31
CA ALA A 383 13.55 -2.07 9.15
C ALA A 383 14.24 -1.52 7.90
N ILE A 384 14.06 -2.17 6.75
CA ILE A 384 14.67 -1.76 5.49
C ILE A 384 13.60 -1.29 4.50
N ALA A 385 13.72 -0.05 4.03
CA ALA A 385 12.98 0.45 2.88
C ALA A 385 13.90 0.42 1.65
N ASP A 386 13.65 -0.52 0.73
CA ASP A 386 14.34 -0.61 -0.55
C ASP A 386 13.67 0.28 -1.59
N VAL A 387 14.24 1.47 -1.78
CA VAL A 387 13.67 2.52 -2.64
C VAL A 387 14.54 2.79 -3.85
N ASN A 388 15.56 1.96 -4.10
CA ASN A 388 16.48 2.17 -5.21
C ASN A 388 15.85 1.86 -6.57
N ARG A 389 14.76 1.09 -6.61
CA ARG A 389 13.99 0.86 -7.84
C ARG A 389 12.49 0.89 -7.55
N PRO A 390 11.68 1.52 -8.41
CA PRO A 390 10.24 1.38 -8.28
C PRO A 390 9.78 0.00 -8.79
N ASN A 391 8.70 -0.50 -8.19
CA ASN A 391 7.97 -1.71 -8.54
C ASN A 391 8.74 -3.02 -8.33
N MET A 392 9.85 -3.00 -7.59
CA MET A 392 10.65 -4.19 -7.27
C MET A 392 11.74 -3.88 -6.25
N ALA A 393 12.18 -4.91 -5.52
CA ALA A 393 13.45 -4.87 -4.81
C ALA A 393 14.65 -4.75 -5.76
N ASP A 394 15.75 -4.16 -5.30
CA ASP A 394 17.05 -4.23 -5.96
C ASP A 394 17.67 -5.61 -5.72
N ALA A 395 17.53 -6.50 -6.71
CA ALA A 395 18.03 -7.87 -6.63
C ALA A 395 19.52 -7.98 -6.30
N GLY A 396 20.35 -7.02 -6.73
CA GLY A 396 21.79 -7.03 -6.44
C GLY A 396 22.09 -6.65 -4.99
N PHE A 397 21.34 -5.70 -4.44
CA PHE A 397 21.39 -5.40 -3.01
C PHE A 397 20.92 -6.61 -2.19
N MET A 398 19.78 -7.21 -2.56
CA MET A 398 19.22 -8.35 -1.83
C MET A 398 20.11 -9.59 -1.84
N GLN A 399 20.78 -9.89 -2.96
CA GLN A 399 21.80 -10.96 -3.03
C GLN A 399 23.00 -10.68 -2.12
N THR A 400 23.40 -9.41 -1.98
CA THR A 400 24.51 -9.05 -1.09
C THR A 400 24.04 -9.11 0.37
N LEU A 401 22.84 -8.62 0.66
CA LEU A 401 22.25 -8.61 2.00
C LEU A 401 22.06 -10.03 2.54
N ASN A 402 21.42 -10.92 1.77
CA ASN A 402 21.14 -12.29 2.23
C ASN A 402 22.40 -13.12 2.51
N THR A 403 23.53 -12.79 1.88
CA THR A 403 24.81 -13.49 2.07
C THR A 403 25.53 -13.03 3.35
N HIS A 404 25.17 -11.87 3.88
CA HIS A 404 25.90 -11.21 4.96
C HIS A 404 25.03 -10.89 6.19
N TYR A 405 23.73 -11.13 6.12
CA TYR A 405 22.75 -10.82 7.15
C TYR A 405 21.61 -11.85 7.14
N ASP A 406 21.26 -12.38 8.31
CA ASP A 406 20.08 -13.24 8.50
C ASP A 406 18.81 -12.38 8.36
N LEU A 407 18.13 -12.53 7.22
CA LEU A 407 16.95 -11.74 6.86
C LEU A 407 15.79 -11.94 7.85
N SER A 408 15.73 -13.05 8.58
CA SER A 408 14.68 -13.31 9.58
C SER A 408 14.76 -12.37 10.79
N GLN A 409 15.90 -11.69 10.98
CA GLN A 409 16.11 -10.71 12.05
C GLN A 409 15.56 -9.31 11.73
N LEU A 410 15.02 -9.08 10.54
CA LEU A 410 14.46 -7.77 10.18
C LEU A 410 13.15 -7.49 10.94
N ALA A 411 13.05 -6.26 11.45
CA ALA A 411 11.81 -5.74 12.03
C ALA A 411 10.81 -5.29 10.95
N GLY A 412 11.28 -5.03 9.74
CA GLY A 412 10.44 -4.69 8.59
C GLY A 412 11.24 -4.72 7.30
N TYR A 413 10.59 -5.05 6.19
CA TYR A 413 11.18 -4.97 4.86
C TYR A 413 10.12 -4.61 3.82
N SER A 414 10.45 -3.69 2.91
CA SER A 414 9.69 -3.56 1.66
C SER A 414 10.51 -2.90 0.55
N GLY A 415 10.38 -3.43 -0.65
CA GLY A 415 10.76 -2.83 -1.93
C GLY A 415 9.58 -2.77 -2.91
N TRP A 416 8.36 -2.63 -2.38
CA TRP A 416 7.12 -2.75 -3.13
C TRP A 416 6.70 -1.41 -3.76
N ASN A 417 6.37 -1.43 -5.05
CA ASN A 417 5.71 -0.35 -5.83
C ASN A 417 6.44 1.00 -5.92
N THR A 418 6.29 1.93 -4.97
CA THR A 418 6.93 3.26 -4.99
C THR A 418 7.80 3.49 -3.75
N ALA A 419 8.58 4.57 -3.74
CA ALA A 419 9.38 4.92 -2.58
C ALA A 419 8.51 5.17 -1.34
N GLY A 420 7.39 5.91 -1.50
CA GLY A 420 6.41 6.12 -0.44
C GLY A 420 5.81 4.80 0.08
N ASN A 421 5.38 3.91 -0.82
CA ASN A 421 4.85 2.62 -0.41
C ASN A 421 5.90 1.80 0.37
N SER A 422 7.12 1.68 -0.15
CA SER A 422 8.20 0.89 0.48
C SER A 422 8.56 1.45 1.86
N VAL A 423 8.66 2.78 1.99
CA VAL A 423 8.92 3.45 3.27
C VAL A 423 7.80 3.17 4.27
N GLY A 424 6.54 3.40 3.89
CA GLY A 424 5.43 3.23 4.82
C GLY A 424 5.19 1.78 5.23
N LEU A 425 5.33 0.81 4.32
CA LEU A 425 5.20 -0.62 4.63
C LEU A 425 6.31 -1.07 5.58
N ALA A 426 7.57 -0.81 5.25
CA ALA A 426 8.71 -1.19 6.10
C ALA A 426 8.65 -0.51 7.48
N LEU A 427 8.28 0.76 7.52
CA LEU A 427 8.14 1.51 8.78
C LEU A 427 6.99 0.97 9.63
N SER A 428 5.85 0.62 9.03
CA SER A 428 4.69 0.06 9.75
C SER A 428 5.03 -1.27 10.42
N GLN A 429 5.67 -2.17 9.67
CA GLN A 429 6.19 -3.44 10.20
C GLN A 429 7.19 -3.17 11.34
N GLY A 430 8.19 -2.32 11.09
CA GLY A 430 9.24 -2.00 12.05
C GLY A 430 8.72 -1.42 13.36
N ILE A 431 7.75 -0.51 13.31
CA ILE A 431 7.13 0.09 14.50
C ILE A 431 6.39 -0.96 15.34
N ILE A 432 5.61 -1.84 14.70
CA ILE A 432 4.88 -2.89 15.40
C ILE A 432 5.84 -3.92 16.01
N ALA A 433 6.81 -4.39 15.24
CA ALA A 433 7.85 -5.33 15.67
C ALA A 433 8.67 -4.80 16.86
N THR A 434 9.16 -3.57 16.74
CA THR A 434 9.94 -2.90 17.80
C THR A 434 9.08 -2.69 19.04
N GLY A 435 7.84 -2.28 18.85
CA GLY A 435 6.92 -2.00 19.95
C GLY A 435 6.58 -3.23 20.79
N HIS A 436 6.50 -4.42 20.18
CA HIS A 436 6.13 -5.66 20.85
C HIS A 436 7.33 -6.51 21.27
N THR A 437 8.56 -6.03 21.04
CA THR A 437 9.76 -6.72 21.48
C THR A 437 9.75 -6.88 23.01
N GLY A 438 9.72 -8.14 23.48
CA GLY A 438 9.66 -8.47 24.91
C GLY A 438 8.27 -8.44 25.55
N ALA A 439 7.19 -8.25 24.77
CA ALA A 439 5.81 -8.27 25.25
C ALA A 439 5.33 -9.67 25.71
N GLY A 440 6.10 -10.73 25.46
CA GLY A 440 5.82 -12.08 25.93
C GLY A 440 4.71 -12.81 25.18
N ASP A 441 4.27 -12.32 24.01
CA ASP A 441 3.31 -13.02 23.14
C ASP A 441 3.95 -14.26 22.52
N PRO A 442 3.51 -15.48 22.89
CA PRO A 442 4.03 -16.72 22.31
C PRO A 442 3.79 -16.74 20.79
N GLY A 443 4.86 -16.95 20.02
CA GLY A 443 4.79 -17.01 18.56
C GLY A 443 4.82 -15.64 17.86
N PHE A 444 4.98 -14.52 18.58
CA PHE A 444 5.17 -13.21 17.95
C PHE A 444 6.33 -13.19 16.96
N ALA A 445 7.49 -13.72 17.39
CA ALA A 445 8.69 -13.78 16.55
C ALA A 445 8.48 -14.59 15.28
N GLU A 446 7.69 -15.67 15.35
CA GLU A 446 7.34 -16.51 14.21
C GLU A 446 6.40 -15.77 13.24
N LYS A 447 5.32 -15.16 13.75
CA LYS A 447 4.41 -14.34 12.94
C LYS A 447 5.11 -13.16 12.26
N GLN A 448 6.00 -12.47 12.99
CA GLN A 448 6.82 -11.40 12.44
C GLN A 448 7.72 -11.93 11.32
N ARG A 449 8.36 -13.08 11.54
CA ARG A 449 9.21 -13.75 10.55
C ARG A 449 8.42 -14.12 9.30
N ASP A 450 7.19 -14.59 9.43
CA ASP A 450 6.31 -14.93 8.30
C ASP A 450 5.95 -13.68 7.47
N ILE A 451 5.69 -12.55 8.12
CA ILE A 451 5.45 -11.26 7.43
C ILE A 451 6.68 -10.85 6.61
N ILE A 452 7.88 -10.94 7.20
CA ILE A 452 9.13 -10.64 6.47
C ILE A 452 9.30 -11.60 5.28
N LEU A 453 9.05 -12.90 5.49
CA LEU A 453 9.15 -13.91 4.45
C LEU A 453 8.21 -13.60 3.26
N LYS A 454 6.95 -13.24 3.52
CA LYS A 454 6.00 -12.84 2.49
C LYS A 454 6.48 -11.62 1.70
N CYS A 455 6.99 -10.59 2.38
CA CYS A 455 7.54 -9.41 1.70
C CYS A 455 8.75 -9.75 0.83
N LEU A 456 9.64 -10.64 1.27
CA LEU A 456 10.79 -11.08 0.47
C LEU A 456 10.36 -11.90 -0.76
N LEU A 457 9.37 -12.78 -0.60
CA LEU A 457 8.82 -13.58 -1.70
C LEU A 457 8.12 -12.69 -2.74
N GLU A 458 7.37 -11.67 -2.31
CA GLU A 458 6.72 -10.75 -3.24
C GLU A 458 7.71 -9.76 -3.87
N ASP A 459 8.43 -8.97 -3.08
CA ASP A 459 9.19 -7.82 -3.56
C ASP A 459 10.48 -8.22 -4.27
N TRP A 460 11.13 -9.29 -3.78
CA TRP A 460 12.36 -9.81 -4.37
C TRP A 460 12.08 -11.03 -5.27
N GLY A 461 11.42 -12.06 -4.75
CA GLY A 461 11.14 -13.29 -5.49
C GLY A 461 10.24 -13.08 -6.71
N TYR A 462 9.10 -12.40 -6.52
CA TYR A 462 8.13 -12.17 -7.58
C TYR A 462 8.49 -10.95 -8.41
N GLN A 463 8.49 -9.75 -7.84
CA GLN A 463 8.60 -8.49 -8.59
C GLN A 463 9.95 -8.36 -9.31
N ALA A 464 11.06 -8.65 -8.62
CA ALA A 464 12.39 -8.43 -9.18
C ALA A 464 12.88 -9.59 -10.07
N ILE A 465 12.50 -10.84 -9.76
CA ILE A 465 13.04 -12.04 -10.41
C ILE A 465 12.01 -12.72 -11.33
N THR A 466 10.86 -13.12 -10.78
CA THR A 466 9.91 -13.98 -11.51
C THR A 466 9.10 -13.21 -12.55
N ARG A 467 8.53 -12.07 -12.17
CA ARG A 467 7.61 -11.27 -12.98
C ARG A 467 8.23 -10.81 -14.31
N PRO A 468 9.50 -10.31 -14.38
CA PRO A 468 10.11 -9.94 -15.66
C PRO A 468 10.18 -11.13 -16.65
N VAL A 469 10.55 -12.31 -16.16
CA VAL A 469 10.63 -13.54 -16.98
C VAL A 469 9.24 -13.98 -17.45
N ILE A 470 8.22 -13.91 -16.57
CA ILE A 470 6.84 -14.23 -16.93
C ILE A 470 6.32 -13.25 -17.98
N ARG A 471 6.59 -11.96 -17.84
CA ARG A 471 6.18 -10.94 -18.83
C ARG A 471 6.75 -11.21 -20.23
N GLU A 472 7.97 -11.73 -20.34
CA GLU A 472 8.53 -12.11 -21.65
C GLU A 472 7.82 -13.32 -22.29
N LYS A 473 7.24 -14.20 -21.48
CA LYS A 473 6.51 -15.40 -21.93
C LYS A 473 5.03 -15.13 -22.24
N VAL A 474 4.43 -14.12 -21.61
CA VAL A 474 3.01 -13.78 -21.75
C VAL A 474 2.79 -12.82 -22.93
N PRO A 475 1.82 -13.09 -23.83
CA PRO A 475 1.47 -12.18 -24.93
C PRO A 475 1.22 -10.75 -24.45
N VAL A 476 1.67 -9.75 -25.22
CA VAL A 476 1.65 -8.33 -24.81
C VAL A 476 0.24 -7.87 -24.41
N GLU A 477 -0.78 -8.30 -25.15
CA GLU A 477 -2.19 -8.01 -24.91
C GLU A 477 -2.74 -8.62 -23.61
N GLN A 478 -2.09 -9.64 -23.05
CA GLN A 478 -2.46 -10.32 -21.79
C GLN A 478 -1.62 -9.82 -20.60
N GLN A 479 -0.57 -9.02 -20.81
CA GLN A 479 0.36 -8.63 -19.72
C GLN A 479 -0.26 -7.65 -18.72
N THR A 480 -1.17 -6.78 -19.17
CA THR A 480 -1.80 -5.77 -18.32
C THR A 480 -3.05 -6.30 -17.64
N LEU A 481 -3.82 -7.12 -18.35
CA LEU A 481 -5.01 -7.80 -17.87
C LEU A 481 -5.10 -9.13 -18.62
N MET A 482 -5.01 -10.23 -17.89
CA MET A 482 -5.25 -11.56 -18.41
C MET A 482 -6.74 -11.79 -18.56
N THR A 483 -7.15 -12.17 -19.76
CA THR A 483 -8.54 -12.51 -20.09
C THR A 483 -8.69 -13.95 -20.53
N ASP A 484 -7.59 -14.69 -20.67
CA ASP A 484 -7.57 -16.13 -20.96
C ASP A 484 -7.34 -16.93 -19.66
N PRO A 485 -8.38 -17.61 -19.12
CA PRO A 485 -8.26 -18.35 -17.87
C PRO A 485 -7.27 -19.52 -17.92
N GLN A 486 -7.09 -20.13 -19.10
CA GLN A 486 -6.15 -21.25 -19.24
C GLN A 486 -4.71 -20.74 -19.20
N LEU A 487 -4.44 -19.62 -19.87
CA LEU A 487 -3.15 -18.95 -19.80
C LEU A 487 -2.86 -18.48 -18.37
N GLU A 488 -3.84 -17.90 -17.68
CA GLU A 488 -3.68 -17.46 -16.29
C GLU A 488 -3.32 -18.63 -15.38
N GLN A 489 -4.02 -19.76 -15.47
CA GLN A 489 -3.71 -20.97 -14.70
C GLN A 489 -2.30 -21.51 -14.99
N GLN A 490 -1.86 -21.51 -16.26
CA GLN A 490 -0.50 -21.92 -16.62
C GLN A 490 0.54 -20.95 -16.06
N THR A 491 0.21 -19.66 -16.07
CA THR A 491 1.09 -18.60 -15.58
C THR A 491 1.26 -18.69 -14.07
N THR A 492 0.18 -18.86 -13.30
CA THR A 492 0.26 -18.99 -11.84
C THR A 492 1.01 -20.26 -11.41
N ALA A 493 0.83 -21.37 -12.12
CA ALA A 493 1.59 -22.60 -11.86
C ALA A 493 3.11 -22.42 -12.09
N GLU A 494 3.50 -21.72 -13.17
CA GLU A 494 4.91 -21.42 -13.43
C GLU A 494 5.48 -20.42 -12.41
N ILE A 495 4.69 -19.43 -11.99
CA ILE A 495 5.07 -18.50 -10.91
C ILE A 495 5.33 -19.28 -9.61
N ALA A 496 4.42 -20.15 -9.20
CA ALA A 496 4.59 -20.98 -8.00
C ALA A 496 5.87 -21.81 -8.06
N ARG A 497 6.15 -22.45 -9.20
CA ARG A 497 7.39 -23.21 -9.41
C ARG A 497 8.63 -22.33 -9.25
N MET A 498 8.63 -21.15 -9.87
CA MET A 498 9.76 -20.22 -9.82
C MET A 498 9.98 -19.64 -8.41
N LEU A 499 8.90 -19.36 -7.68
CA LEU A 499 8.99 -18.87 -6.30
C LEU A 499 9.51 -19.93 -5.33
N ASN A 500 9.09 -21.20 -5.48
CA ASN A 500 9.65 -22.29 -4.69
C ASN A 500 11.15 -22.51 -5.00
N ASP A 501 11.54 -22.48 -6.28
CA ASP A 501 12.96 -22.52 -6.68
C ASP A 501 13.76 -21.35 -6.08
N PHE A 502 13.16 -20.15 -6.06
CA PHE A 502 13.78 -18.96 -5.50
C PHE A 502 13.94 -19.09 -3.98
N ALA A 503 12.91 -19.56 -3.27
CA ALA A 503 12.93 -19.71 -1.82
C ALA A 503 13.98 -20.74 -1.36
N ASP A 504 14.06 -21.90 -2.02
CA ASP A 504 15.06 -22.93 -1.71
C ASP A 504 16.50 -22.41 -1.86
N ARG A 505 16.75 -21.57 -2.87
CA ARG A 505 18.08 -21.03 -3.15
C ARG A 505 18.48 -19.84 -2.28
N ASN A 506 17.54 -18.95 -1.98
CA ASN A 506 17.88 -17.62 -1.43
C ASN A 506 17.39 -17.41 0.00
N LEU A 507 16.38 -18.16 0.44
CA LEU A 507 15.71 -17.95 1.72
C LEU A 507 15.87 -19.13 2.67
N ARG A 508 16.29 -20.31 2.19
CA ARG A 508 16.32 -21.54 3.02
C ARG A 508 17.17 -21.45 4.27
N GLU A 509 18.28 -20.70 4.24
CA GLU A 509 19.18 -20.56 5.38
C GLU A 509 18.50 -19.84 6.57
N ASP A 510 17.77 -18.76 6.29
CA ASP A 510 17.06 -17.94 7.29
C ASP A 510 15.62 -18.47 7.56
N PHE A 511 15.02 -18.98 6.48
CA PHE A 511 13.69 -19.55 6.19
C PHE A 511 13.36 -20.96 6.71
N GLY A 512 14.35 -21.84 6.77
CA GLY A 512 14.06 -23.27 6.71
C GLY A 512 13.40 -23.66 5.39
N ASN A 513 12.59 -24.72 5.39
CA ASN A 513 11.93 -25.19 4.17
C ASN A 513 10.68 -24.34 3.91
N VAL A 514 10.73 -23.49 2.90
CA VAL A 514 9.61 -22.64 2.49
C VAL A 514 8.87 -23.29 1.33
N GLU A 515 7.56 -23.44 1.45
CA GLU A 515 6.68 -23.86 0.36
C GLU A 515 5.68 -22.75 0.03
N VAL A 516 5.65 -22.35 -1.25
CA VAL A 516 4.72 -21.35 -1.80
C VAL A 516 3.60 -22.08 -2.54
N THR A 517 2.36 -21.88 -2.10
CA THR A 517 1.17 -22.53 -2.65
C THR A 517 0.09 -21.51 -2.97
N GLU A 518 -1.00 -21.98 -3.60
CA GLU A 518 -2.21 -21.17 -3.88
C GLU A 518 -1.92 -19.82 -4.58
N VAL A 519 -0.98 -19.82 -5.52
CA VAL A 519 -0.61 -18.62 -6.27
C VAL A 519 -1.77 -18.15 -7.16
N ASN A 520 -2.16 -16.90 -7.00
CA ASN A 520 -3.20 -16.23 -7.78
C ASN A 520 -2.74 -14.82 -8.22
N LEU A 521 -3.37 -14.29 -9.27
CA LEU A 521 -3.13 -12.92 -9.76
C LEU A 521 -4.29 -12.01 -9.37
N PRO A 522 -4.13 -11.11 -8.37
CA PRO A 522 -5.14 -10.12 -8.04
C PRO A 522 -5.56 -9.34 -9.28
N TRP A 523 -6.88 -9.21 -9.49
CA TRP A 523 -7.47 -8.54 -10.66
C TRP A 523 -6.99 -9.07 -12.02
N HIS A 524 -6.57 -10.33 -12.08
CA HIS A 524 -6.08 -10.97 -13.30
C HIS A 524 -4.92 -10.20 -13.95
N ARG A 525 -4.03 -9.58 -13.18
CA ARG A 525 -2.90 -8.82 -13.71
C ARG A 525 -1.59 -9.28 -13.10
N LEU A 526 -0.52 -9.16 -13.86
CA LEU A 526 0.84 -9.48 -13.41
C LEU A 526 1.45 -8.43 -12.47
N PHE A 527 0.69 -7.46 -11.99
CA PHE A 527 1.26 -6.35 -11.22
C PHE A 527 1.60 -6.75 -9.79
N ASP A 528 0.73 -7.54 -9.18
CA ASP A 528 0.75 -8.02 -7.81
C ASP A 528 0.42 -9.52 -7.81
N ILE A 529 0.64 -10.17 -6.67
CA ILE A 529 0.47 -11.61 -6.50
C ILE A 529 -0.18 -11.88 -5.13
N ASP A 530 -0.99 -12.93 -5.07
CA ASP A 530 -1.49 -13.49 -3.82
C ASP A 530 -1.06 -14.95 -3.71
N PHE A 531 -0.69 -15.40 -2.50
CA PHE A 531 -0.16 -16.74 -2.27
C PHE A 531 -0.18 -17.11 -0.78
N GLU A 532 -0.16 -18.41 -0.52
CA GLU A 532 0.02 -18.97 0.81
C GLU A 532 1.47 -19.45 1.00
N VAL A 533 1.93 -19.41 2.26
CA VAL A 533 3.30 -19.81 2.63
C VAL A 533 3.26 -20.79 3.79
N GLN A 534 4.05 -21.85 3.69
CA GLN A 534 4.27 -22.82 4.77
C GLN A 534 5.78 -22.92 5.07
N THR A 535 6.15 -22.96 6.35
CA THR A 535 7.55 -23.03 6.82
C THR A 535 7.81 -24.16 7.78
#